data_AF-A0A4Q6A996-F1
#
_entry.id   AF-A0A4Q6A996-F1
#
_cell.length_a   1.000
_cell.length_b   1.000
_cell.length_c   1.000
_cell.angle_alpha   90.00
_cell.angle_beta   90.00
_cell.angle_gamma   90.00
#
_symmetry.space_group_name_H-M   'P 1'
#
loop_
_entity.id
_entity.type
_entity.pdbx_description
1 polymer ?
#
loop_
_entity_poly.entity_id
_entity_poly.type
_entity_poly.pdbx_seq_one_letter_code
_entity_poly.pdbx_strand_id
1 'polypeptide(L)' 'MFTEATAVTPDGRITAQDLGLWHDDQIEPLQRITRFIRAQGAVAGIQLAHAGRKASTYRP' A
#
# COMPACT_ATOMS: atom_id res chain seq x y z
N MET A 1 -10.91 -5.95 6.32
CA MET A 1 -9.68 -6.55 5.75
C MET A 1 -8.66 -5.45 5.56
N PHE A 2 -7.42 -5.61 6.00
CA PHE A 2 -6.36 -4.63 5.76
C PHE A 2 -5.45 -5.11 4.63
N THR A 3 -5.09 -4.21 3.70
CA THR A 3 -3.95 -4.44 2.80
C THR A 3 -2.63 -4.25 3.55
N GLU A 4 -1.53 -4.65 2.92
CA GLU A 4 -0.17 -4.48 3.43
C GLU A 4 0.20 -3.03 3.73
N ALA A 5 1.31 -2.84 4.46
CA ALA A 5 1.86 -1.52 4.75
C ALA A 5 2.12 -0.77 3.43
N THR A 6 1.41 0.33 3.22
CA THR A 6 1.45 1.12 1.99
C THR A 6 2.20 2.41 2.24
N ALA A 7 3.33 2.59 1.58
CA ALA A 7 4.17 3.77 1.78
C ALA A 7 3.50 5.03 1.22
N VAL A 8 3.57 6.13 1.98
CA VAL A 8 3.00 7.45 1.62
C VAL A 8 3.98 8.33 0.83
N THR A 9 5.23 7.90 0.69
CA THR A 9 6.29 8.53 -0.10
C THR A 9 7.19 7.45 -0.71
N PRO A 10 7.89 7.73 -1.83
CA PRO A 10 8.81 6.76 -2.44
C PRO A 10 9.89 6.26 -1.48
N ASP A 11 10.45 7.14 -0.65
CA ASP A 11 11.52 6.86 0.32
C ASP A 11 10.99 6.23 1.62
N GLY A 12 9.67 6.21 1.80
CA GLY A 12 9.01 5.62 2.95
C GLY A 12 8.86 4.11 2.89
N ARG A 13 9.22 3.47 1.78
CA ARG A 13 9.15 2.01 1.60
C ARG A 13 10.23 1.28 2.42
N ILE A 14 9.88 0.12 2.98
CA ILE A 14 10.85 -0.79 3.63
C ILE A 14 11.76 -1.36 2.52
N THR A 15 11.16 -1.92 1.48
CA THR A 15 11.86 -2.49 0.31
C THR A 15 11.39 -1.83 -0.99
N ALA A 16 12.18 -1.90 -2.06
CA ALA A 16 11.81 -1.28 -3.34
C ALA A 16 10.49 -1.84 -3.95
N GLN A 17 10.08 -3.04 -3.54
CA GLN A 17 8.91 -3.76 -4.02
C GLN A 17 7.63 -3.44 -3.22
N ASP A 18 7.74 -2.73 -2.09
CA ASP A 18 6.59 -2.45 -1.25
C ASP A 18 5.57 -1.56 -1.97
N LEU A 19 4.30 -1.80 -1.64
CA LEU A 19 3.16 -1.04 -2.13
C LEU A 19 3.28 0.45 -1.78
N GLY A 20 2.79 1.29 -2.68
CA GLY A 20 2.83 2.74 -2.57
C GLY A 20 1.50 3.43 -2.85
N LEU A 21 1.29 4.59 -2.23
CA LEU A 21 0.19 5.51 -2.50
C LEU A 21 0.63 6.97 -2.28
N TRP A 22 1.45 7.47 -3.21
CA TRP A 22 1.95 8.84 -3.27
C TRP A 22 1.75 9.50 -4.64
N HIS A 23 1.25 8.76 -5.64
CA HIS A 23 0.98 9.25 -6.98
C HIS A 23 -0.37 8.71 -7.49
N ASP A 24 -1.08 9.51 -8.28
CA ASP A 24 -2.48 9.20 -8.68
C ASP A 24 -2.61 7.95 -9.55
N ASP A 25 -1.55 7.57 -10.27
CA ASP A 25 -1.51 6.32 -11.05
C ASP A 25 -1.66 5.06 -10.17
N GLN A 26 -1.37 5.16 -8.87
CA GLN A 26 -1.54 4.07 -7.91
C GLN A 26 -3.00 3.90 -7.46
N ILE A 27 -3.87 4.88 -7.70
CA ILE A 27 -5.26 4.88 -7.25
C ILE A 27 -6.08 3.81 -7.99
N GLU A 28 -6.09 3.83 -9.33
CA GLU A 28 -6.97 2.96 -10.11
C GLU A 28 -6.70 1.46 -9.87
N PRO A 29 -5.43 0.97 -9.85
CA PRO A 29 -5.13 -0.42 -9.49
C PRO A 29 -5.66 -0.82 -8.11
N LEU A 30 -5.53 0.04 -7.09
CA LEU A 30 -6.04 -0.22 -5.74
C LEU A 30 -7.57 -0.16 -5.69
N GLN A 31 -8.19 0.75 -6.43
CA GLN A 31 -9.66 0.84 -6.49
C GLN A 31 -10.29 -0.42 -7.08
N ARG A 32 -9.64 -1.10 -8.03
CA ARG A 32 -10.11 -2.41 -8.53
C ARG A 32 -10.23 -3.44 -7.40
N ILE A 33 -9.26 -3.46 -6.48
CA ILE A 33 -9.24 -4.36 -5.32
C ILE A 33 -10.32 -3.97 -4.31
N THR A 34 -10.47 -2.68 -4.00
CA THR A 34 -11.50 -2.24 -3.03
C THR A 34 -12.92 -2.48 -3.54
N ARG A 35 -13.17 -2.31 -4.84
CA ARG A 35 -14.45 -2.68 -5.50
C ARG A 35 -14.74 -4.17 -5.34
N PHE A 36 -13.75 -5.03 -5.53
CA PHE A 36 -13.90 -6.47 -5.33
C PHE A 36 -14.21 -6.81 -3.86
N ILE A 37 -13.47 -6.27 -2.90
CA ILE A 37 -13.69 -6.50 -1.46
C ILE A 37 -15.12 -6.09 -1.07
N ARG A 38 -15.58 -4.93 -1.53
CA ARG A 38 -16.94 -4.45 -1.27
C ARG A 38 -18.01 -5.39 -1.87
N ALA A 39 -17.78 -5.92 -3.06
CA ALA A 39 -18.70 -6.88 -3.70
C ALA A 39 -18.83 -8.19 -2.90
N GLN A 40 -17.85 -8.53 -2.06
CA GLN A 40 -17.91 -9.68 -1.14
C GLN A 40 -18.54 -9.33 0.23
N GLY A 41 -19.10 -8.13 0.41
CA GLY A 41 -19.71 -7.70 1.67
C GLY A 41 -18.72 -7.31 2.77
N ALA A 42 -17.43 -7.15 2.44
CA ALA A 42 -16.39 -6.78 3.39
C ALA A 42 -15.99 -5.30 3.27
N VAL A 43 -15.38 -4.76 4.34
CA VAL A 43 -14.81 -3.41 4.36
C VAL A 43 -13.30 -3.49 4.09
N ALA A 44 -12.84 -2.73 3.10
CA ALA A 44 -11.43 -2.56 2.78
C ALA A 44 -10.80 -1.49 3.69
N GLY A 45 -9.66 -1.82 4.30
CA GLY A 45 -8.82 -0.91 5.07
C GLY A 45 -7.40 -0.90 4.50
N ILE A 46 -6.69 0.21 4.73
CA ILE A 46 -5.31 0.41 4.29
C ILE A 46 -4.45 0.86 5.47
N GLN A 47 -3.23 0.34 5.55
CA GLN A 47 -2.25 0.75 6.54
C GLN A 47 -1.30 1.75 5.90
N LEU A 48 -1.44 3.03 6.23
CA LEU A 48 -0.48 4.06 5.79
C LEU A 48 0.82 3.92 6.57
N ALA A 49 1.94 3.88 5.86
CA ALA A 49 3.24 3.57 6.45
C ALA A 49 4.35 4.50 5.97
N HIS A 50 5.37 4.64 6.82
CA HIS A 50 6.68 5.19 6.47
C HIS A 50 7.74 4.48 7.32
N ALA A 51 8.65 3.75 6.67
CA ALA A 51 9.65 2.92 7.34
C ALA A 51 10.73 3.73 8.08
N GLY A 52 10.95 4.99 7.66
CA GLY A 52 11.90 5.90 8.30
C GLY A 52 13.31 5.34 8.26
N ARG A 53 14.00 5.28 9.41
CA ARG A 53 15.36 4.73 9.50
C ARG A 53 15.50 3.24 9.09
N LYS A 54 14.38 2.53 8.89
CA LYS A 54 14.34 1.13 8.46
C LYS A 54 14.05 0.97 6.96
N ALA A 55 13.92 2.08 6.22
CA ALA A 55 13.66 2.09 4.77
C ALA A 55 14.87 1.59 3.97
N SER A 56 14.64 1.38 2.66
CA SER A 56 15.70 1.04 1.68
C SER A 56 16.50 -0.22 2.06
N THR A 57 15.81 -1.25 2.56
CA THR A 57 16.40 -2.57 2.83
C THR A 57 16.07 -3.57 1.72
N TYR A 58 16.79 -4.70 1.72
CA TYR A 58 16.50 -5.84 0.87
C TYR A 58 15.18 -6.51 1.25
N ARG A 59 14.51 -7.09 0.25
CA ARG A 59 13.38 -7.99 0.48
C ARG A 59 13.83 -9.21 1.32
N PRO A 60 12.95 -9.73 2.21
CA PRO A 60 13.19 -11.00 2.89
C PRO A 60 13.46 -12.16 1.93
#